data_AF-A0A537X438-F1
#
_entry.id   AF-A0A537X438-F1
#
_cell.length_a   1.000
_cell.length_b   1.000
_cell.length_c   1.000
_cell.angle_alpha   90.00
_cell.angle_beta   90.00
_cell.angle_gamma   90.00
#
_symmetry.space_group_name_H-M   'P 1'
#
loop_
_entity.id
_entity.type
_entity.pdbx_description
1 polymer ?
#
loop_
_entity_poly.entity_id
_entity_poly.type
_entity_poly.pdbx_seq_one_letter_code
_entity_poly.pdbx_strand_id
1 'polypeptide(L)'
;MRQARPSDRPKKIHGLTAEQMDRMEREMDGLQREFKSVSASYGDTVLNLVVASGYLSSLIGNPRLSGYLERNHPEILTEFRAIVAATSLEESDSGVSEEPAFLG
;
A
#
# COMPACT_ATOMS: atom_id res chain seq x y z
N MET A 1 2.50 -44.06 26.58
CA MET A 1 1.36 -43.21 26.99
C MET A 1 1.44 -41.89 26.23
N ARG A 2 0.33 -41.49 25.61
CA ARG A 2 0.15 -40.30 24.77
C ARG A 2 -0.16 -39.12 25.68
N GLN A 3 0.54 -38.00 25.57
CA GLN A 3 0.06 -36.72 26.14
C GLN A 3 0.11 -35.65 25.05
N ALA A 4 -1.08 -35.26 24.59
CA ALA A 4 -1.30 -34.09 23.76
C ALA A 4 -1.35 -32.84 24.67
N ARG A 5 -0.67 -31.77 24.25
CA ARG A 5 -0.60 -30.50 24.97
C ARG A 5 -1.98 -29.79 24.95
N PRO A 6 -2.45 -29.21 26.07
CA PRO A 6 -3.74 -28.56 26.09
C PRO A 6 -3.60 -27.11 25.61
N SER A 7 -4.05 -26.85 24.39
CA SER A 7 -4.86 -25.67 24.00
C SER A 7 -4.72 -25.40 22.50
N ASP A 8 -5.14 -26.39 21.71
CA ASP A 8 -5.52 -26.20 20.31
C ASP A 8 -7.06 -26.07 20.23
N ARG A 9 -7.65 -25.35 21.21
CA ARG A 9 -9.10 -25.14 21.25
C ARG A 9 -9.41 -23.88 20.47
N PRO A 10 -10.26 -23.93 19.44
CA PRO A 10 -10.70 -22.74 18.73
C PRO A 10 -11.31 -21.77 19.75
N LYS A 11 -10.94 -20.49 19.66
CA LYS A 11 -11.48 -19.42 20.51
C LYS A 11 -13.00 -19.39 20.32
N LYS A 12 -13.74 -20.07 21.21
CA LYS A 12 -15.21 -20.05 21.21
C LYS A 12 -15.66 -18.64 21.58
N ILE A 13 -15.97 -17.83 20.58
CA ILE A 13 -16.66 -16.57 20.76
C ILE A 13 -18.08 -16.92 21.23
N HIS A 14 -18.45 -16.47 22.42
CA HIS A 14 -19.72 -16.85 23.04
C HIS A 14 -20.89 -16.34 22.18
N GLY A 15 -21.65 -17.27 21.56
CA GLY A 15 -22.80 -16.93 20.71
C GLY A 15 -22.72 -17.39 19.24
N LEU A 16 -21.58 -17.92 18.78
CA LEU A 16 -21.42 -18.48 17.44
C LEU A 16 -21.43 -20.02 17.45
N THR A 17 -22.17 -20.67 16.54
CA THR A 17 -22.09 -22.12 16.34
C THR A 17 -20.77 -22.51 15.68
N ALA A 18 -20.34 -23.76 15.84
CA ALA A 18 -19.10 -24.24 15.22
C ALA A 18 -19.10 -24.07 13.69
N GLU A 19 -20.24 -24.28 13.04
CA GLU A 19 -20.41 -24.06 11.60
C GLU A 19 -20.23 -22.60 11.20
N GLN A 20 -20.67 -21.66 12.05
CA GLN A 20 -20.46 -20.22 11.81
C GLN A 20 -18.99 -19.83 11.96
N MET A 21 -18.26 -20.45 12.90
CA MET A 21 -16.81 -20.23 13.03
C MET A 21 -16.05 -20.76 11.81
N ASP A 22 -16.37 -21.99 11.37
CA ASP A 22 -15.76 -22.59 10.17
C ASP A 22 -16.03 -21.75 8.91
N ARG A 23 -17.25 -21.21 8.78
CA ARG A 23 -17.60 -20.32 7.68
C ARG A 23 -16.81 -19.01 7.74
N MET A 24 -16.72 -18.40 8.91
CA MET A 24 -15.97 -17.16 9.12
C MET A 24 -14.48 -17.34 8.82
N GLU A 25 -13.90 -18.46 9.23
CA GLU A 25 -12.49 -18.79 8.95
C GLU A 25 -12.23 -18.91 7.45
N ARG A 26 -13.11 -19.60 6.70
CA ARG A 26 -13.00 -19.71 5.24
C ARG A 26 -13.15 -18.37 4.53
N GLU A 27 -14.07 -17.53 4.99
CA GLU A 27 -14.29 -16.19 4.43
C GLU A 27 -13.07 -15.28 4.71
N MET A 28 -12.53 -15.32 5.92
CA MET A 28 -11.32 -14.57 6.30
C MET A 28 -10.08 -15.05 5.53
N ASP A 29 -9.95 -16.35 5.28
CA ASP A 29 -8.90 -16.91 4.45
C ASP A 29 -9.01 -16.42 3.00
N GLY A 30 -10.23 -16.34 2.46
CA GLY A 30 -10.48 -15.78 1.14
C GLY A 30 -10.05 -14.31 1.05
N LEU A 31 -10.51 -13.50 2.00
CA LEU A 31 -10.17 -12.06 2.08
C LEU A 31 -8.67 -11.83 2.21
N GLN A 32 -7.97 -12.59 3.06
CA GLN A 32 -6.52 -12.47 3.20
C GLN A 32 -5.77 -12.80 1.91
N ARG A 33 -6.22 -13.79 1.14
CA ARG A 33 -5.61 -14.13 -0.15
C ARG A 33 -5.82 -13.02 -1.16
N GLU A 34 -7.02 -12.47 -1.24
CA GLU A 34 -7.35 -11.35 -2.12
C GLU A 34 -6.54 -10.10 -1.75
N PHE A 35 -6.49 -9.76 -0.47
CA PHE A 35 -5.67 -8.65 0.03
C PHE A 35 -4.18 -8.85 -0.28
N LYS A 36 -3.63 -10.05 -0.08
CA LYS A 36 -2.25 -10.38 -0.45
C LYS A 36 -2.01 -10.24 -1.95
N SER A 37 -2.97 -10.67 -2.78
CA SER A 37 -2.86 -10.53 -4.23
C SER A 37 -2.82 -9.06 -4.66
N VAL A 38 -3.64 -8.20 -4.06
CA VAL A 38 -3.68 -6.77 -4.38
C VAL A 38 -2.45 -6.04 -3.84
N SER A 39 -1.99 -6.38 -2.64
CA SER A 39 -0.82 -5.75 -2.02
C SER A 39 0.51 -6.21 -2.60
N ALA A 40 0.58 -7.39 -3.23
CA ALA A 40 1.83 -7.95 -3.77
C ALA A 40 2.52 -7.00 -4.77
N SER A 41 1.76 -6.33 -5.63
CA SER A 41 2.31 -5.37 -6.62
C SER A 41 2.28 -3.92 -6.15
N TYR A 42 1.61 -3.63 -5.02
CA TYR A 42 1.46 -2.26 -4.54
C TYR A 42 2.81 -1.65 -4.17
N GLY A 43 3.63 -2.39 -3.41
CA GLY A 43 4.97 -1.95 -3.02
C GLY A 43 5.87 -1.65 -4.23
N ASP A 44 5.90 -2.56 -5.21
CA ASP A 44 6.67 -2.38 -6.43
C ASP A 44 6.17 -1.19 -7.27
N THR A 45 4.85 -0.99 -7.34
CA THR A 45 4.24 0.13 -8.08
C THR A 45 4.62 1.47 -7.46
N VAL A 46 4.50 1.60 -6.13
CA VAL A 46 4.88 2.80 -5.39
C VAL A 46 6.38 3.05 -5.52
N LEU A 47 7.21 2.02 -5.36
CA LEU A 47 8.67 2.16 -5.53
C LEU A 47 9.05 2.63 -6.93
N ASN A 48 8.44 2.05 -7.96
CA ASN A 48 8.67 2.46 -9.35
C ASN A 48 8.23 3.92 -9.58
N LEU A 49 7.11 4.34 -9.00
CA LEU A 49 6.64 5.73 -9.07
C LEU A 49 7.62 6.70 -8.42
N VAL A 50 8.12 6.37 -7.21
CA VAL A 50 9.12 7.19 -6.49
C VAL A 50 10.41 7.31 -7.29
N VAL A 51 10.92 6.20 -7.83
CA VAL A 51 12.14 6.20 -8.65
C VAL A 51 11.96 7.00 -9.93
N ALA A 52 10.83 6.82 -10.63
CA ALA A 52 10.52 7.55 -11.85
C ALA A 52 10.42 9.06 -11.59
N SER A 53 9.74 9.47 -10.52
CA SER A 53 9.63 10.88 -10.15
C SER A 53 10.97 11.48 -9.74
N GLY A 54 11.79 10.76 -8.96
CA GLY A 54 13.13 11.20 -8.60
C GLY A 54 14.03 11.41 -9.82
N TYR A 55 13.97 10.49 -10.79
CA TYR A 55 14.67 10.65 -12.06
C TYR A 55 14.15 11.85 -12.85
N LEU A 56 12.83 12.04 -12.93
CA LEU A 56 12.22 13.16 -13.63
C LEU A 56 12.63 14.51 -13.00
N SER A 57 12.66 14.58 -11.67
CA SER A 57 13.15 15.73 -10.90
C SER A 57 14.62 16.06 -11.25
N SER A 58 15.48 15.03 -11.29
CA SER A 58 16.88 15.19 -11.71
C SER A 58 16.99 15.69 -13.16
N LEU A 59 16.15 15.17 -14.06
CA LEU A 59 16.12 15.52 -15.47
C LEU A 59 15.76 17.00 -15.69
N ILE A 60 14.69 17.49 -15.05
CA ILE A 60 14.25 18.89 -15.17
C ILE A 60 15.13 19.86 -14.35
N GLY A 61 15.87 19.35 -13.36
CA GLY A 61 16.89 20.11 -12.63
C GLY A 61 18.11 20.46 -13.48
N ASN A 62 18.32 19.79 -14.63
CA ASN A 62 19.40 20.11 -15.56
C ASN A 62 19.07 21.37 -16.38
N PRO A 63 19.80 22.50 -16.21
CA PRO A 63 19.48 23.77 -16.87
C PRO A 63 19.51 23.72 -18.40
N ARG A 64 20.32 22.84 -19.00
CA ARG A 64 20.39 22.69 -20.46
C ARG A 64 19.13 22.04 -21.00
N LEU A 65 18.65 21.02 -20.29
CA LEU A 65 17.49 20.23 -20.69
C LEU A 65 16.20 21.00 -20.41
N SER A 66 16.06 21.59 -19.21
CA SER A 66 14.91 22.43 -18.89
C SER A 66 14.82 23.65 -19.81
N GLY A 67 15.94 24.30 -20.12
CA GLY A 67 15.96 25.39 -21.10
C GLY A 67 15.60 24.93 -22.52
N TYR A 68 15.98 23.71 -22.92
CA TYR A 68 15.54 23.15 -24.20
C TYR A 68 14.03 22.89 -24.22
N LEU A 69 13.49 22.24 -23.17
CA LEU A 69 12.06 21.97 -23.06
C LEU A 69 11.25 23.26 -22.99
N GLU A 70 11.71 24.28 -22.26
CA GLU A 70 11.00 25.56 -22.18
C GLU A 70 10.88 26.26 -23.54
N ARG A 71 11.88 26.12 -24.41
CA ARG A 71 11.87 26.73 -25.76
C ARG A 71 11.09 25.93 -26.80
N ASN A 72 11.06 24.60 -26.69
CA ASN A 72 10.54 23.72 -27.75
C ASN A 72 9.27 22.95 -27.34
N HIS A 73 9.09 22.66 -26.05
CA HIS A 73 8.04 21.82 -25.46
C HIS A 73 7.61 22.31 -24.05
N PRO A 74 7.18 23.57 -23.89
CA PRO A 74 6.85 24.16 -22.59
C PRO A 74 5.71 23.42 -21.86
N GLU A 75 4.78 22.83 -22.59
CA GLU A 75 3.72 21.98 -22.07
C GLU A 75 4.29 20.74 -21.37
N ILE A 76 5.26 20.05 -21.98
CA ILE A 76 5.91 18.87 -21.39
C ILE A 76 6.65 19.25 -20.10
N LEU A 77 7.35 20.39 -20.11
CA LEU A 77 8.04 20.88 -18.91
C LEU A 77 7.06 21.17 -17.76
N THR A 78 5.87 21.68 -18.09
CA THR A 78 4.82 21.97 -17.11
C THR A 78 4.28 20.67 -16.50
N GLU A 79 3.97 19.67 -17.32
CA GLU A 79 3.51 18.36 -16.85
C GLU A 79 4.58 17.65 -16.00
N PHE A 80 5.86 17.72 -16.41
CA PHE A 80 6.94 17.12 -15.62
C PHE A 80 7.06 17.77 -14.23
N ARG A 81 6.92 19.10 -14.14
CA ARG A 81 6.90 19.80 -12.85
C ARG A 81 5.69 19.40 -12.00
N ALA A 82 4.52 19.24 -12.61
CA ALA A 82 3.31 18.80 -11.92
C ALA A 82 3.44 17.38 -11.35
N ILE A 83 4.00 16.45 -12.13
CA ILE A 83 4.27 15.07 -11.69
C ILE A 83 5.21 15.06 -10.48
N VAL A 84 6.33 15.78 -10.56
CA VAL A 84 7.29 15.88 -9.44
C VAL A 84 6.60 16.43 -8.19
N ALA A 85 5.84 17.52 -8.32
CA ALA A 85 5.13 18.13 -7.19
C ALA A 85 4.09 17.18 -6.56
N ALA A 86 3.31 16.45 -7.37
CA ALA A 86 2.30 15.52 -6.87
C ALA A 86 2.91 14.40 -6.03
N THR A 87 4.00 13.78 -6.50
CA THR A 87 4.66 12.69 -5.77
C THR A 87 5.37 13.12 -4.49
N SER A 88 5.78 14.40 -4.37
CA SER A 88 6.36 14.91 -3.12
C SER A 88 5.32 15.22 -2.05
N LEU A 89 4.03 15.33 -2.40
CA LEU A 89 2.94 15.57 -1.46
C LEU A 89 2.41 14.28 -0.84
N GLU A 90 2.40 13.17 -1.57
CA GLU A 90 1.94 11.85 -1.06
C GLU A 90 2.76 11.30 0.12
N GLU A 91 4.02 11.75 0.30
CA GLU A 91 4.83 11.37 1.47
C GLU A 91 4.25 11.85 2.80
N SER A 92 3.37 12.87 2.77
CA SER A 92 2.85 13.53 3.98
C SER A 92 1.53 12.97 4.54
N ASP A 93 0.90 11.99 3.88
CA ASP A 93 -0.42 11.44 4.28
C ASP A 93 -0.35 10.01 4.87
N SER A 94 0.86 9.46 5.10
CA SER A 94 1.02 8.07 5.60
C SER A 94 1.00 7.92 7.13
N GLY A 95 0.61 8.96 7.88
CA GLY A 95 0.66 8.99 9.34
C GLY A 95 -0.71 9.08 10.00
N VAL A 96 -1.08 8.01 10.73
CA VAL A 96 -2.21 7.85 11.67
C VAL A 96 -3.42 7.09 11.10
N SER A 97 -3.27 5.76 11.06
CA SER A 97 -4.41 4.85 11.23
C SER A 97 -4.56 4.60 12.74
N GLU A 98 -5.54 5.24 13.37
CA GLU A 98 -5.93 4.91 14.74
C GLU A 98 -6.38 3.44 14.79
N GLU A 99 -5.73 2.64 15.64
CA GLU A 99 -6.16 1.29 15.98
C GLU A 99 -7.55 1.38 16.65
N PRO A 100 -8.58 0.66 16.17
CA PRO A 100 -9.87 0.65 16.84
C PRO A 100 -9.72 -0.09 18.16
N ALA A 101 -9.84 0.64 19.27
CA ALA A 101 -9.87 0.11 20.62
C ALA A 101 -11.07 -0.83 20.81
N PHE A 102 -10.87 -2.11 20.52
CA PHE A 102 -11.72 -3.18 21.04
C PHE A 102 -10.92 -3.97 22.05
N LEU A 103 -11.22 -3.75 23.34
CA LEU A 103 -11.43 -4.74 24.40
C LEU A 103 -11.34 -4.06 25.78
N GLY A 104 -12.50 -3.67 26.28
CA GLY A 104 -12.79 -3.52 27.71
C GLY A 104 -13.77 -4.62 28.13
#